data_AF-A0A135VTC1-F1
#
_entry.id   AF-A0A135VTC1-F1
#
_cell.length_a   1.000
_cell.length_b   1.000
_cell.length_c   1.000
_cell.angle_alpha   90.00
_cell.angle_beta   90.00
_cell.angle_gamma   90.00
#
_symmetry.space_group_name_H-M   'P 1'
#
loop_
_entity.id
_entity.type
_entity.pdbx_description
1 polymer ?
#
loop_
_entity_poly.entity_id
_entity_poly.type
_entity_poly.pdbx_seq_one_letter_code
_entity_poly.pdbx_strand_id
1 'polypeptide(L)' 'MEEITVTGVISEDLNEYRLTTDDGTEYKLSAILPWEAVPADFGSSGFAARLGERVTISGITDGDTIWRADFAGETTE' A
#
# COMPACT_ATOMS: atom_id res chain seq x y z
N MET A 1 -9.86 -10.18 7.28
CA MET A 1 -9.46 -9.76 5.92
C MET A 1 -10.68 -9.29 5.16
N GLU A 2 -10.70 -7.99 4.88
CA GLU A 2 -11.75 -7.32 4.09
C GLU A 2 -11.08 -6.49 2.98
N GLU A 3 -11.73 -6.38 1.83
CA GLU A 3 -11.27 -5.50 0.75
C GLU A 3 -11.56 -4.05 1.09
N ILE A 4 -10.54 -3.18 1.03
CA ILE A 4 -10.68 -1.76 1.28
C ILE A 4 -10.13 -0.95 0.12
N THR A 5 -10.60 0.28 0.01
CA THR A 5 -10.04 1.30 -0.87
C THR A 5 -9.92 2.58 -0.07
N VAL A 6 -8.69 3.10 0.06
CA VAL A 6 -8.39 4.25 0.89
C VAL A 6 -7.48 5.23 0.15
N THR A 7 -7.71 6.51 0.37
CA THR A 7 -6.89 7.59 -0.19
C THR A 7 -6.01 8.18 0.91
N GLY A 8 -4.72 8.33 0.61
CA GLY A 8 -3.74 8.83 1.56
C GLY A 8 -2.44 9.24 0.89
N VAL A 9 -1.47 9.62 1.71
CA VAL A 9 -0.10 9.95 1.27
C VAL A 9 0.81 8.77 1.55
N ILE A 10 1.58 8.33 0.56
CA ILE A 10 2.59 7.29 0.76
C ILE A 10 3.84 7.90 1.38
N SER A 11 4.32 7.27 2.45
CA SER A 11 5.58 7.55 3.12
C SER A 11 6.43 6.28 3.18
N GLU A 12 7.75 6.43 3.29
CA GLU A 12 8.68 5.33 3.53
C GLU A 12 9.26 5.47 4.95
N ASP A 13 9.25 4.38 5.71
CA ASP A 13 9.84 4.29 7.04
C ASP A 13 10.59 2.97 7.20
N LEU A 14 11.90 3.00 7.48
CA LEU A 14 12.73 1.82 7.79
C LEU A 14 12.65 0.65 6.79
N ASN A 15 12.48 0.93 5.48
CA ASN A 15 12.19 -0.05 4.42
C ASN A 15 10.80 -0.69 4.51
N GLU A 16 9.80 0.05 5.00
CA GLU A 16 8.38 -0.25 4.94
C GLU A 16 7.63 0.94 4.31
N TYR A 17 6.68 0.69 3.40
CA TYR A 17 5.81 1.74 2.89
C TYR A 17 4.58 1.86 3.79
N ARG A 18 4.22 3.10 4.08
CA ARG A 18 3.07 3.45 4.90
C ARG A 18 2.17 4.39 4.12
N LEU A 19 0.86 4.17 4.20
CA LEU A 19 -0.16 5.07 3.69
C LEU A 19 -0.80 5.78 4.89
N THR A 20 -0.66 7.10 4.95
CA THR A 20 -1.37 7.91 5.94
C THR A 20 -2.62 8.48 5.28
N THR A 21 -3.80 8.06 5.73
CA THR A 21 -5.09 8.56 5.22
C THR A 21 -5.36 9.97 5.72
N ASP A 22 -6.32 10.66 5.08
CA ASP A 22 -6.74 12.01 5.45
C ASP A 22 -7.29 12.10 6.88
N ASP A 23 -7.84 11.00 7.40
CA ASP A 23 -8.35 10.87 8.77
C ASP A 23 -7.22 10.69 9.82
N GLY A 24 -5.96 10.55 9.36
CA GLY A 24 -4.80 10.29 10.20
C GLY A 24 -4.55 8.81 10.50
N THR A 25 -5.32 7.90 9.89
CA THR A 25 -5.09 6.46 10.03
C THR A 25 -3.91 6.03 9.16
N GLU A 26 -2.99 5.27 9.75
CA GLU A 26 -1.81 4.77 9.07
C GLU A 26 -1.97 3.29 8.75
N TYR A 27 -1.67 2.92 7.50
CA TYR A 27 -1.65 1.53 7.05
C TYR A 27 -0.29 1.16 6.49
N LYS A 28 0.21 -0.02 6.82
CA LYS A 28 1.37 -0.58 6.11
C LYS A 28 0.94 -1.07 4.73
N LEU A 29 1.77 -0.88 3.71
CA LEU A 29 1.50 -1.35 2.36
C LEU A 29 2.37 -2.56 2.03
N SER A 30 1.72 -3.64 1.61
CA SER A 30 2.38 -4.86 1.15
C SER A 30 1.78 -5.29 -0.19
N ALA A 31 2.65 -5.52 -1.19
CA ALA A 31 2.21 -5.99 -2.50
C ALA A 31 1.87 -7.49 -2.56
N ILE A 32 2.36 -8.27 -1.60
CA ILE A 32 2.16 -9.71 -1.49
C ILE A 32 1.47 -10.06 -0.18
N LEU A 33 0.90 -11.26 -0.06
CA LEU A 33 0.27 -11.74 1.18
C LEU A 33 1.31 -12.22 2.21
N PRO A 34 0.97 -12.28 3.52
CA PRO A 34 1.93 -12.62 4.57
C PRO A 34 2.50 -14.05 4.45
N TRP A 35 1.83 -14.95 3.73
CA TRP A 35 2.28 -16.32 3.47
C TRP A 35 3.03 -16.49 2.16
N GLU A 36 3.11 -15.47 1.32
CA GLU A 36 4.02 -15.45 0.17
C GLU A 36 5.42 -15.14 0.69
N ALA A 37 6.16 -16.20 1.04
CA ALA A 37 7.49 -16.14 1.66
C ALA A 37 8.61 -15.71 0.68
N VAL A 38 8.33 -14.71 -0.15
CA VAL A 38 9.32 -14.03 -0.98
C VAL A 38 9.48 -12.64 -0.36
N PRO A 39 10.70 -12.15 -0.09
CA PRO A 39 10.85 -10.76 0.30
C PRO A 39 10.14 -9.92 -0.76
N ALA A 40 9.09 -9.21 -0.35
CA ALA A 40 8.39 -8.30 -1.23
C ALA A 40 9.47 -7.42 -1.84
N ASP A 41 9.55 -7.44 -3.17
CA ASP A 41 10.48 -6.62 -3.90
C ASP A 41 10.12 -5.17 -3.57
N PHE A 42 10.72 -4.66 -2.50
CA PHE A 42 10.34 -3.42 -1.85
C PHE A 42 10.53 -2.25 -2.82
N GLY A 43 11.27 -2.43 -3.91
CA GLY A 43 11.38 -1.45 -4.99
C GLY A 43 10.40 -1.63 -6.15
N SER A 44 9.76 -2.79 -6.33
CA SER A 44 9.08 -3.11 -7.59
C SER A 44 7.60 -2.72 -7.64
N SER A 45 6.98 -2.37 -6.51
CA SER A 45 5.53 -2.12 -6.43
C SER A 45 5.10 -0.71 -6.85
N GLY A 46 5.98 0.08 -7.48
CA GLY A 46 5.66 1.45 -7.90
C GLY A 46 5.50 2.47 -6.76
N PHE A 47 5.38 2.03 -5.50
CA PHE A 47 5.25 2.91 -4.33
C PHE A 47 6.42 3.88 -4.18
N ALA A 48 7.66 3.43 -4.44
CA ALA A 48 8.86 4.27 -4.44
C ALA A 48 8.73 5.48 -5.38
N ALA A 49 8.09 5.30 -6.53
CA ALA A 49 7.91 6.35 -7.53
C ALA A 49 6.83 7.38 -7.13
N ARG A 50 5.98 7.04 -6.16
CA ARG A 50 4.82 7.83 -5.70
C ARG A 50 4.99 8.30 -4.24
N LEU A 51 6.21 8.25 -3.70
CA LEU A 51 6.49 8.73 -2.34
C LEU A 51 6.16 10.22 -2.21
N GLY A 52 5.41 10.56 -1.16
CA GLY A 52 4.91 11.91 -0.92
C GLY A 52 3.73 12.33 -1.80
N GLU A 53 3.28 11.48 -2.73
CA GLU A 53 2.08 11.74 -3.51
C GLU A 53 0.82 11.26 -2.77
N ARG A 54 -0.28 12.00 -2.97
CA ARG A 54 -1.61 11.59 -2.53
C ARG A 54 -2.18 10.63 -3.56
N VAL A 55 -2.37 9.38 -3.17
CA VAL A 55 -2.83 8.29 -4.04
C VAL A 55 -4.00 7.54 -3.40
N THR A 56 -4.73 6.80 -4.23
CA THR A 56 -5.76 5.87 -3.75
C THR A 56 -5.23 4.45 -3.90
N ILE A 57 -5.20 3.71 -2.80
CA ILE A 57 -4.76 2.32 -2.76
C ILE A 57 -5.97 1.42 -2.49
N SER A 58 -6.09 0.34 -3.24
CA SER A 58 -7.00 -0.77 -2.97
C SER A 58 -6.22 -2.01 -2.54
N GLY A 59 -6.85 -2.86 -1.74
CA GLY A 59 -6.23 -4.11 -1.29
C GLY A 59 -7.05 -4.79 -0.21
N ILE A 60 -6.46 -5.79 0.44
CA ILE A 60 -7.08 -6.55 1.52
C ILE A 60 -6.46 -6.11 2.84
N THR A 61 -7.25 -5.57 3.76
CA THR A 61 -6.76 -5.16 5.07
C THR A 61 -7.01 -6.21 6.15
N ASP A 62 -6.09 -6.28 7.12
CA ASP A 62 -6.33 -6.91 8.43
C ASP A 62 -6.54 -5.85 9.55
N GLY A 63 -6.58 -4.56 9.19
CA GLY A 63 -6.74 -3.43 10.11
C GLY A 63 -5.46 -2.62 10.36
N ASP A 64 -4.30 -3.24 10.18
CA ASP A 64 -2.96 -2.60 10.31
C ASP A 64 -2.22 -2.52 8.97
N THR A 65 -2.33 -3.57 8.16
CA THR A 65 -1.62 -3.71 6.87
C THR A 65 -2.62 -3.93 5.74
N ILE A 66 -2.44 -3.21 4.63
CA ILE A 66 -3.10 -3.42 3.36
C ILE A 66 -2.22 -4.35 2.52
N TRP A 67 -2.70 -5.57 2.32
CA TRP A 67 -2.10 -6.62 1.53
C TRP A 67 -2.59 -6.58 0.08
N ARG A 68 -1.74 -7.01 -0.86
CA ARG A 68 -1.97 -6.81 -2.29
C ARG A 68 -2.37 -5.38 -2.60
N ALA A 69 -1.68 -4.44 -1.96
CA ALA A 69 -1.88 -3.01 -2.17
C ALA A 69 -1.58 -2.68 -3.63
N ASP A 70 -2.53 -2.03 -4.29
CA ASP A 70 -2.44 -1.61 -5.68
C ASP A 70 -3.08 -0.22 -5.86
N PHE A 71 -2.70 0.52 -6.89
CA PHE A 71 -3.23 1.86 -7.12
C PHE A 71 -4.62 1.78 -7.76
N ALA A 72 -5.65 2.17 -7.01
CA ALA A 72 -7.01 2.25 -7.48
C ALA A 72 -7.16 3.40 -8.50
N GLY A 73 -6.94 3.09 -9.78
CA GLY A 73 -7.01 4.05 -10.88
C GLY A 73 -6.07 3.78 -12.04
N GLU A 74 -5.07 2.91 -11.89
CA GLU A 74 -4.22 2.48 -13.01
C GLU A 74 -4.87 1.28 -13.71
N THR A 75 -5.98 1.56 -14.42
CA THR A 75 -6.43 0.65 -15.49
C THR A 75 -5.35 0.65 -16.55
N THR A 76 -4.46 -0.33 -16.53
CA THR A 76 -3.65 -0.66 -17.71
C THR A 76 -4.64 -1.25 -18.72
N GLU A 77 -5.09 -0.42 -19.65
CA GLU A 77 -5.74 -0.84 -20.90
C GLU A 77 -4.76 -1.62 -21.79
#